data_AF-A0A5K0YJJ9-F1
#
_entry.id   AF-A0A5K0YJJ9-F1
#
_cell.length_a   1.000
_cell.length_b   1.000
_cell.length_c   1.000
_cell.angle_alpha   90.00
_cell.angle_beta   90.00
_cell.angle_gamma   90.00
#
_symmetry.space_group_name_H-M   'P 1'
#
loop_
_entity.id
_entity.type
_entity.pdbx_description
1 polymer ?
#
loop_
_entity_poly.entity_id
_entity_poly.type
_entity_poly.pdbx_seq_one_letter_code
_entity_poly.pdbx_strand_id
1 'polypeptide(L)' 'MDFASPLQWRNKEKVVVAESEAISLWDVSSLNPRILSSISCYKRVSALHIHNTDADFGGGVRQ' A
#
# COMPACT_ATOMS: atom_id res chain seq x y z
N MET A 1 9.26 10.82 -5.55
CA MET A 1 9.23 9.96 -4.35
C MET A 1 10.42 10.19 -3.45
N ASP A 2 11.61 10.51 -3.97
CA ASP A 2 12.79 10.72 -3.10
C ASP A 2 12.58 11.78 -1.99
N PHE A 3 11.63 12.71 -2.19
CA PHE A 3 11.21 13.71 -1.20
C PHE A 3 9.68 13.77 -1.01
N ALA A 4 8.95 12.71 -1.35
CA ALA A 4 7.50 12.66 -1.24
C ALA A 4 7.05 11.43 -0.45
N SER A 5 5.97 11.58 0.31
CA SER A 5 5.32 10.46 0.99
C SER A 5 5.03 9.31 0.00
N PRO A 6 5.19 8.04 0.43
CA PRO A 6 4.88 6.89 -0.38
C PRO A 6 3.42 6.90 -0.84
N LEU A 7 3.18 6.47 -2.08
CA LEU A 7 1.81 6.30 -2.55
C LEU A 7 1.22 5.09 -1.84
N GLN A 8 0.11 5.28 -1.15
CA GLN A 8 -0.51 4.23 -0.36
C GLN A 8 -1.97 4.07 -0.72
N TRP A 9 -2.47 2.86 -0.61
CA TRP A 9 -3.90 2.60 -0.56
C TRP A 9 -4.22 1.89 0.75
N ARG A 10 -5.32 2.27 1.36
CA ARG A 10 -5.70 1.77 2.67
C ARG A 10 -7.18 1.48 2.72
N ASN A 11 -7.55 0.37 3.36
CA ASN A 11 -8.88 0.16 3.91
C ASN A 11 -8.79 0.03 5.45
N LYS A 12 -9.85 -0.48 6.11
CA LYS A 12 -9.88 -0.58 7.58
C LYS A 12 -8.82 -1.51 8.15
N GLU A 13 -8.45 -2.55 7.43
CA GLU A 13 -7.61 -3.64 7.93
C GLU A 13 -6.23 -3.69 7.28
N LYS A 14 -6.10 -3.17 6.06
CA LYS A 14 -4.92 -3.40 5.22
C LYS A 14 -4.43 -2.09 4.61
N VAL A 15 -3.12 -2.03 4.40
CA VAL A 15 -2.45 -0.96 3.66
C VAL A 15 -1.54 -1.58 2.62
N VAL A 16 -1.61 -1.07 1.39
CA VAL A 16 -0.62 -1.31 0.35
C VAL A 16 0.22 -0.04 0.23
N VAL A 17 1.54 -0.15 0.35
CA VAL A 17 2.48 0.95 0.22
C VAL A 17 3.36 0.72 -1.00
N ALA A 18 3.41 1.70 -1.89
CA ALA A 18 4.36 1.76 -3.00
C ALA A 18 5.55 2.63 -2.60
N GLU A 19 6.68 1.96 -2.39
CA GLU A 19 7.96 2.55 -2.05
C GLU A 19 8.79 2.80 -3.33
N SER A 20 10.04 3.25 -3.19
CA SER A 20 10.88 3.54 -4.37
C SER A 20 11.10 2.29 -5.22
N GLU A 21 11.40 1.14 -4.61
CA GLU A 21 11.76 -0.11 -5.30
C GLU A 21 11.07 -1.34 -4.71
N ALA A 22 9.96 -1.13 -4.01
CA ALA A 22 9.18 -2.21 -3.42
C ALA A 22 7.70 -1.86 -3.31
N ILE A 23 6.87 -2.90 -3.25
CA ILE A 23 5.46 -2.79 -2.88
C ILE A 23 5.23 -3.73 -1.71
N SER A 24 4.71 -3.19 -0.61
CA SER A 24 4.47 -3.93 0.63
C SER A 24 3.00 -3.91 1.03
N LEU A 25 2.48 -5.07 1.45
CA LEU A 25 1.14 -5.25 2.01
C LEU A 25 1.26 -5.40 3.52
N TRP A 26 0.50 -4.59 4.24
CA TRP A 26 0.49 -4.52 5.69
C TRP A 26 -0.88 -4.87 6.23
N ASP A 27 -0.90 -5.60 7.33
CA ASP A 27 -2.03 -5.69 8.25
C ASP A 27 -1.92 -4.53 9.25
N VAL A 28 -2.96 -3.70 9.29
CA VAL A 28 -3.11 -2.56 10.21
C VAL A 28 -4.37 -2.70 11.07
N SER A 29 -4.98 -3.88 11.12
CA SER A 29 -6.17 -4.15 11.93
C SER A 29 -5.86 -4.17 13.44
N SER A 30 -4.61 -4.44 13.81
CA SER A 30 -4.14 -4.50 15.20
C SER A 30 -3.32 -3.27 15.60
N LEU A 31 -3.11 -3.10 16.92
CA LEU A 31 -2.25 -2.04 17.50
C LEU A 31 -0.82 -2.04 16.95
N ASN A 32 -0.35 -3.18 16.44
CA ASN A 32 0.99 -3.32 15.88
C ASN A 32 0.90 -3.66 14.38
N PRO A 33 1.09 -2.66 13.50
CA PRO A 33 1.15 -2.90 12.06
C PRO A 33 2.21 -3.95 11.71
N ARG A 34 1.87 -4.89 10.83
CA ARG A 34 2.77 -5.95 10.40
C ARG A 34 2.76 -6.15 8.90
N ILE A 35 3.93 -6.36 8.32
CA ILE A 35 4.07 -6.74 6.91
C ILE A 35 3.54 -8.17 6.71
N LEU A 36 2.58 -8.32 5.82
CA LEU A 36 2.07 -9.62 5.35
C LEU A 36 2.85 -10.11 4.13
N SER A 37 3.21 -9.21 3.22
CA SER A 37 3.96 -9.53 2.01
C SER A 37 4.75 -8.31 1.52
N SER A 38 5.89 -8.54 0.89
CA SER A 38 6.67 -7.50 0.23
C SER A 38 7.28 -8.07 -1.04
N ILE A 39 7.20 -7.31 -2.12
CA ILE A 39 7.82 -7.63 -3.40
C ILE A 39 8.77 -6.51 -3.80
N SER A 40 9.94 -6.87 -4.31
CA SER A 40 10.88 -5.92 -4.88
C SER A 40 10.49 -5.58 -6.33
N CYS A 41 10.62 -4.32 -6.70
CA CYS A 41 10.43 -3.84 -8.06
C CYS A 41 11.79 -3.47 -8.68
N TYR A 42 12.07 -3.97 -9.88
CA TYR A 42 13.29 -3.64 -10.62
C TYR A 42 13.36 -2.19 -11.11
N LYS A 43 12.24 -1.48 -11.05
CA LYS A 43 12.09 -0.09 -11.49
C LYS A 43 11.23 0.66 -10.49
N ARG A 44 11.41 1.97 -10.48
CA ARG A 44 10.65 2.85 -9.61
C ARG A 44 9.15 2.79 -9.88
N VAL A 45 8.38 2.64 -8.81
CA VAL A 45 6.91 2.62 -8.89
C VAL A 45 6.41 4.02 -9.25
N SER A 46 5.72 4.14 -10.39
CA SER A 46 5.17 5.39 -10.90
C SER A 46 3.65 5.51 -10.76
N ALA A 47 2.95 4.37 -10.67
CA ALA A 47 1.51 4.29 -10.52
C ALA A 47 1.13 3.04 -9.73
N LEU A 48 0.03 3.12 -8.98
CA LEU A 48 -0.55 2.02 -8.22
C LEU A 48 -2.03 1.92 -8.57
N HIS A 49 -2.45 0.79 -9.13
CA HIS A 49 -3.85 0.47 -9.39
C HIS A 49 -4.27 -0.68 -8.48
N ILE A 50 -5.37 -0.50 -7.75
CA ILE A 50 -5.88 -1.52 -6.83
C ILE A 50 -7.29 -1.87 -7.22
N HIS A 51 -7.47 -3.15 -7.55
CA HIS A 51 -8.76 -3.75 -7.79
C HIS A 51 -9.23 -4.40 -6.49
N ASN A 52 -10.08 -3.70 -5.74
CA ASN A 52 -10.73 -4.25 -4.55
C ASN A 52 -12.13 -4.75 -4.93
N THR A 53 -12.28 -6.06 -5.08
CA THR A 53 -13.57 -6.69 -5.43
C THR A 53 -14.56 -6.70 -4.27
N ASP A 54 -14.08 -6.59 -3.03
CA ASP A 54 -14.91 -6.69 -1.82
C ASP A 54 -15.69 -5.39 -1.55
N ALA A 55 -15.43 -4.32 -2.32
CA ALA A 55 -16.16 -3.06 -2.31
C ALA A 55 -16.32 -2.41 -0.91
N ASP A 56 -15.36 -2.64 0.00
CA ASP A 56 -15.35 -2.00 1.31
C ASP A 56 -15.44 -0.48 1.18
N PHE A 57 -16.56 0.08 1.65
CA PHE A 57 -16.76 1.52 1.81
C PHE A 57 -15.72 2.06 2.81
N GLY A 58 -14.61 2.59 2.29
CA GLY A 58 -13.50 3.11 3.10
C GLY A 58 -12.12 2.86 2.50
N GLY A 59 -12.02 2.05 1.45
CA GLY A 59 -10.80 1.91 0.65
C GLY A 59 -10.49 3.17 -0.15
N GLY A 60 -9.25 3.66 -0.11
CA GLY A 60 -8.86 4.82 -0.91
C GLY A 60 -7.35 5.00 -1.04
N VAL A 61 -6.95 5.63 -2.16
CA VAL A 61 -5.57 6.05 -2.39
C VAL A 61 -5.28 7.33 -1.63
N ARG A 62 -4.13 7.38 -0.96
CA ARG A 62 -3.61 8.54 -0.22
C ARG A 62 -2.15 8.74 -0.58
N GLN A 63 -1.72 10.01 -0.55
CA GLN A 63 -0.33 10.42 -0.65
C GLN A 63 0.06 11.05 0.68
#